data_AF-A0ABC9SQK2-F1
#
_entry.id   AF-A0ABC9SQK2-F1
#
_cell.length_a   1.000
_cell.length_b   1.000
_cell.length_c   1.000
_cell.angle_alpha   90.00
_cell.angle_beta   90.00
_cell.angle_gamma   90.00
#
_symmetry.space_group_name_H-M   'P 1'
#
loop_
_entity.id
_entity.type
_entity.pdbx_description
1 polymer ?
#
loop_
_entity_poly.entity_id
_entity_poly.type
_entity_poly.pdbx_seq_one_letter_code
_entity_poly.pdbx_strand_id
1 'polypeptide(L)'
;MKADTSNGRPFLGRLIEINEEGSMIIPKDLLEYAGITEGSQVEVIGTSESLVFKTTTKRCDMCSRNSNTKQMGMFKLCERCYMSLTGKTWDGEDVTADKPTPQPEEKPVEQPKEASKSESTTIVEVKRNV
;
A
#
# COMPACT_ATOMS: atom_id res chain seq x y z
N MET A 1 17.03 -19.37 7.38
CA MET A 1 15.68 -19.93 7.07
C MET A 1 15.37 -19.65 5.61
N LYS A 2 14.77 -20.61 4.87
CA LYS A 2 14.29 -20.40 3.49
C LYS A 2 12.82 -20.00 3.54
N ALA A 3 12.47 -18.89 2.89
CA ALA A 3 11.07 -18.52 2.69
C ALA A 3 10.45 -19.47 1.64
N ASP A 4 9.29 -20.03 1.98
CA ASP A 4 8.48 -20.84 1.06
C ASP A 4 7.91 -19.94 -0.04
N THR A 5 8.15 -20.31 -1.30
CA THR A 5 7.71 -19.58 -2.49
C THR A 5 6.63 -20.33 -3.28
N SER A 6 5.98 -21.33 -2.68
CA SER A 6 4.92 -22.08 -3.34
C SER A 6 3.53 -21.53 -3.01
N ASN A 7 2.85 -21.03 -4.05
CA ASN A 7 1.51 -20.43 -4.11
C ASN A 7 1.45 -18.90 -4.00
N GLY A 8 0.69 -18.30 -4.91
CA GLY A 8 0.66 -16.87 -5.25
C GLY A 8 0.65 -15.92 -4.06
N ARG A 9 1.32 -14.77 -4.24
CA ARG A 9 1.63 -13.72 -3.24
C ARG A 9 0.56 -13.62 -2.13
N PRO A 10 0.66 -14.37 -1.02
CA PRO A 10 -0.45 -14.51 -0.08
C PRO A 10 -0.63 -13.24 0.76
N PHE A 11 0.38 -12.38 0.81
CA PHE A 11 0.37 -11.14 1.58
C PHE A 11 1.01 -10.00 0.78
N LEU A 12 0.44 -8.80 0.89
CA LEU A 12 1.03 -7.56 0.38
C LEU A 12 2.21 -7.05 1.26
N GLY A 13 2.51 -7.76 2.35
CA GLY A 13 3.55 -7.43 3.31
C GLY A 13 4.43 -8.62 3.67
N ARG A 14 5.19 -8.50 4.76
CA ARG A 14 6.03 -9.57 5.30
C ARG A 14 5.45 -10.08 6.62
N LEU A 15 5.46 -11.40 6.79
CA LEU A 15 5.18 -12.01 8.09
C LEU A 15 6.38 -11.74 9.01
N ILE A 16 6.11 -11.18 10.18
CA ILE A 16 7.10 -10.87 11.22
C ILE A 16 6.61 -11.51 12.51
N GLU A 17 7.49 -12.22 13.20
CA GLU A 17 7.20 -12.80 14.51
C GLU A 17 7.35 -11.72 15.59
N ILE A 18 6.46 -11.77 16.58
CA ILE A 18 6.53 -10.92 17.77
C ILE A 18 7.31 -11.69 18.84
N ASN A 19 8.33 -11.06 19.39
CA ASN A 19 9.13 -11.64 20.47
C ASN A 19 8.33 -11.67 21.79
N GLU A 20 8.80 -12.44 22.78
CA GLU A 20 8.14 -12.58 24.08
C GLU A 20 7.88 -11.24 24.80
N GLU A 21 8.76 -10.26 24.57
CA GLU A 21 8.66 -8.91 25.14
C GLU A 21 7.67 -8.00 24.40
N GLY A 22 6.96 -8.52 23.38
CA GLY A 22 6.05 -7.75 22.54
C GLY A 22 6.76 -6.89 21.49
N SER A 23 8.07 -7.09 21.28
CA SER A 23 8.85 -6.36 20.28
C SER A 23 8.81 -7.05 18.91
N MET A 24 8.92 -6.25 17.85
CA MET A 24 9.07 -6.75 16.48
C MET A 24 10.14 -5.95 15.74
N ILE A 25 10.88 -6.61 14.86
CA ILE A 25 11.89 -5.95 14.01
C ILE A 25 11.26 -5.70 12.64
N ILE A 26 11.03 -4.43 12.31
CA ILE A 26 10.52 -4.04 10.99
C ILE A 26 11.70 -4.01 10.00
N PRO A 27 11.63 -4.75 8.87
CA PRO A 27 12.68 -4.71 7.86
C PRO A 27 12.92 -3.30 7.30
N LYS A 28 14.20 -2.95 7.13
CA LYS A 28 14.63 -1.61 6.70
C LYS A 28 14.01 -1.16 5.38
N ASP A 29 13.86 -2.07 4.43
CA ASP A 29 13.26 -1.77 3.13
C ASP A 29 11.78 -1.35 3.23
N LEU A 30 11.04 -1.90 4.20
CA LEU A 30 9.65 -1.48 4.45
C LEU A 30 9.59 -0.09 5.12
N LEU A 31 10.55 0.21 6.00
CA LEU A 31 10.68 1.54 6.60
C LEU A 31 11.04 2.58 5.53
N GLU A 32 12.03 2.29 4.68
CA GLU A 32 12.42 3.15 3.56
C GLU A 32 11.27 3.37 2.58
N TYR A 33 10.53 2.32 2.24
CA TYR A 33 9.32 2.42 1.40
C TYR A 33 8.25 3.32 2.04
N ALA A 34 8.09 3.28 3.36
CA ALA A 34 7.20 4.15 4.11
C ALA A 34 7.76 5.57 4.34
N GLY A 35 8.98 5.87 3.88
CA GLY A 35 9.66 7.13 4.10
C GLY A 35 10.08 7.36 5.56
N ILE A 36 10.24 6.29 6.35
CA ILE A 36 10.68 6.33 7.75
C ILE A 36 12.20 6.11 7.76
N THR A 37 12.93 7.14 8.17
CA THR A 37 14.40 7.10 8.30
C THR A 37 14.82 7.17 9.77
N GLU A 38 16.11 6.96 10.04
CA GLU A 38 16.66 7.12 11.39
C GLU A 38 16.32 8.50 11.98
N GLY A 39 15.86 8.52 13.24
CA GLY A 39 15.40 9.74 13.91
C GLY A 39 13.98 10.19 13.57
N SER A 40 13.29 9.54 12.63
CA SER A 40 11.87 9.81 12.35
C SER A 40 11.00 9.45 13.56
N GLN A 41 10.03 10.31 13.87
CA GLN A 41 8.97 10.00 14.82
C GLN A 41 7.74 9.49 14.08
N VAL A 42 7.19 8.36 14.55
CA VAL A 42 5.97 7.77 14.00
C VAL A 42 4.93 7.58 15.11
N GLU A 43 3.67 7.80 14.78
CA GLU A 43 2.55 7.45 15.65
C GLU A 43 2.14 6.00 15.37
N VAL A 44 2.10 5.17 16.41
CA VAL A 44 1.67 3.77 16.32
C VAL A 44 0.26 3.66 16.89
N ILE A 45 -0.69 3.26 16.06
CA ILE A 45 -2.11 3.19 16.41
C ILE A 45 -2.59 1.74 16.36
N GLY A 46 -3.09 1.25 17.49
CA GLY A 46 -3.83 -0.01 17.54
C GLY A 46 -5.28 0.17 17.09
N THR A 47 -5.72 -0.70 16.20
CA THR A 47 -7.13 -0.85 15.79
C THR A 47 -7.64 -2.23 16.19
N SER A 48 -8.92 -2.52 15.97
CA SER A 48 -9.51 -3.84 16.23
C SER A 48 -8.91 -4.95 15.36
N GLU A 49 -8.28 -4.61 14.24
CA GLU A 49 -7.80 -5.58 13.23
C GLU A 49 -6.31 -5.45 12.90
N SER A 50 -5.67 -4.32 13.21
CA SER A 50 -4.31 -4.01 12.74
C SER A 50 -3.57 -2.97 13.58
N LEU A 51 -2.25 -2.92 13.42
CA LEU A 51 -1.41 -1.79 13.82
C LEU A 51 -1.16 -0.88 12.61
N VAL A 52 -1.36 0.42 12.79
CA VAL A 52 -1.12 1.44 11.76
C VAL A 52 0.01 2.36 12.21
N PHE A 53 1.02 2.50 11.37
CA PHE A 53 2.10 3.46 11.57
C PHE A 53 1.83 4.71 10.75
N LYS A 54 1.76 5.87 11.39
CA LYS A 54 1.63 7.17 10.72
C LYS A 54 2.91 7.97 10.86
N THR A 55 3.45 8.43 9.73
CA THR A 55 4.68 9.23 9.66
C THR A 55 4.47 10.71 9.92
N THR A 56 3.22 11.15 10.00
CA THR A 56 2.89 12.56 10.19
C THR A 56 2.54 12.85 11.65
N THR A 57 3.35 13.68 12.28
CA THR A 57 3.14 14.19 13.65
C THR A 57 2.34 15.49 13.66
N LYS A 58 1.95 16.00 12.49
CA LYS A 58 1.19 17.24 12.35
C LYS A 58 -0.30 16.97 12.54
N ARG A 59 -0.98 17.88 13.25
CA ARG A 59 -2.42 17.88 13.44
C ARG A 59 -3.06 18.95 12.55
N CYS A 60 -4.16 18.61 11.89
CA CYS A 60 -4.98 19.58 11.16
C CYS A 60 -5.80 20.42 12.14
N ASP A 61 -5.73 21.74 12.06
CA ASP A 61 -6.42 22.65 12.98
C ASP A 61 -7.95 22.59 12.81
N MET A 62 -8.44 22.22 11.62
CA MET A 62 -9.87 22.18 11.31
C MET A 62 -10.54 20.86 11.68
N CYS A 63 -9.98 19.71 11.26
CA CYS A 63 -10.58 18.40 11.56
C CYS A 63 -9.93 17.68 12.74
N SER A 64 -8.88 18.25 13.35
CA SER A 64 -8.18 17.66 14.50
C SER A 64 -7.55 16.29 14.24
N ARG A 65 -7.47 15.83 12.99
CA ARG A 65 -6.82 14.57 12.62
C ARG A 65 -5.34 14.78 12.35
N ASN A 66 -4.53 13.80 12.72
CA ASN A 66 -3.12 13.75 12.33
C ASN A 66 -3.01 13.47 10.83
N SER A 67 -2.36 14.38 10.12
CA SER A 67 -2.20 14.35 8.66
C SER A 67 -1.06 15.29 8.27
N ASN A 68 -0.51 15.12 7.05
CA ASN A 68 0.29 16.19 6.47
C ASN A 68 -0.55 17.46 6.40
N THR A 69 0.06 18.61 6.70
CA THR A 69 -0.62 19.90 6.69
C THR A 69 0.14 20.93 5.88
N LYS A 70 -0.61 21.80 5.23
CA LYS A 70 -0.13 23.02 4.57
C LYS A 70 -0.59 24.22 5.39
N GLN A 71 0.30 25.20 5.56
CA GLN A 71 -0.02 26.45 6.23
C GLN A 71 -0.91 27.31 5.30
N MET A 72 -2.03 27.80 5.83
CA MET A 72 -2.94 28.73 5.17
C MET A 72 -3.30 29.85 6.15
N GLY A 73 -2.67 31.01 5.99
CA GLY A 73 -2.75 32.09 6.98
C GLY A 73 -2.26 31.59 8.34
N MET A 74 -3.12 31.67 9.36
CA MET A 74 -2.81 31.19 10.71
C MET A 74 -3.10 29.70 10.95
N PHE A 75 -3.77 29.01 10.01
CA PHE A 75 -4.18 27.62 10.16
C PHE A 75 -3.25 26.63 9.46
N LYS A 76 -3.06 25.45 10.04
CA LYS A 76 -2.43 24.27 9.44
C LYS A 76 -3.51 23.29 9.02
N LEU A 77 -3.72 23.14 7.71
CA LEU A 77 -4.82 22.35 7.18
C LEU A 77 -4.32 21.11 6.46
N CYS A 78 -4.96 19.97 6.71
CA CYS A 78 -4.78 18.79 5.86
C CYS A 78 -5.39 19.02 4.47
N GLU A 79 -4.97 18.23 3.48
CA GLU A 79 -5.41 18.39 2.09
C GLU A 79 -6.92 18.37 1.95
N ARG A 80 -7.59 17.41 2.62
CA ARG A 80 -9.06 17.33 2.63
C ARG A 80 -9.71 18.63 3.13
N CYS A 81 -9.23 19.18 4.25
CA CYS A 81 -9.78 20.41 4.81
C CYS A 81 -9.49 21.63 3.94
N TYR A 82 -8.28 21.70 3.38
CA TYR A 82 -7.89 22.75 2.44
C TYR A 82 -8.78 22.74 1.18
N MET A 83 -9.00 21.56 0.59
CA MET A 83 -9.84 21.40 -0.59
C MET A 83 -11.31 21.73 -0.30
N SER A 84 -11.85 21.30 0.84
CA SER A 84 -13.21 21.69 1.23
C SER A 84 -13.39 23.20 1.40
N LEU A 85 -12.34 23.95 1.77
CA LEU A 85 -12.40 25.40 1.94
C LEU A 85 -12.14 26.17 0.64
N THR A 86 -11.25 25.68 -0.21
CA THR A 86 -10.73 26.44 -1.37
C THR A 86 -11.20 25.92 -2.73
N GLY A 87 -11.74 24.69 -2.78
CA GLY A 87 -12.03 23.99 -4.03
C GLY A 87 -10.81 23.50 -4.81
N LYS A 88 -9.60 23.64 -4.24
CA LYS A 88 -8.33 23.32 -4.89
C LYS A 88 -7.50 22.33 -4.09
N THR A 89 -6.63 21.58 -4.77
CA THR A 89 -5.58 20.78 -4.10
C THR A 89 -4.48 21.70 -3.55
N TRP A 90 -3.56 21.15 -2.76
CA TRP A 90 -2.42 21.94 -2.28
C TRP A 90 -1.56 22.50 -3.41
N ASP A 91 -1.50 21.84 -4.56
CA ASP A 91 -0.71 22.26 -5.71
C ASP A 91 -1.43 23.29 -6.60
N GLY A 92 -2.64 23.70 -6.21
CA GLY A 92 -3.38 24.80 -6.83
C GLY A 92 -4.20 24.39 -8.05
N GLU A 93 -4.32 23.09 -8.32
CA GLU A 93 -5.21 22.57 -9.37
C GLU A 93 -6.67 22.63 -8.91
N ASP A 94 -7.54 23.10 -9.81
CA ASP A 94 -8.98 23.04 -9.61
C ASP A 94 -9.45 21.60 -9.79
N VAL A 95 -10.15 21.05 -8.78
CA VAL A 95 -10.77 19.72 -8.90
C VAL A 95 -12.10 19.89 -9.62
N THR A 96 -12.04 19.98 -10.95
CA THR A 96 -13.25 19.83 -11.78
C THR A 96 -13.71 18.38 -11.72
N ALA A 97 -15.00 18.15 -11.48
CA ALA A 97 -15.62 16.84 -11.27
C ALA A 97 -15.61 15.88 -12.49
N ASP A 98 -14.76 16.10 -13.49
CA ASP A 98 -14.80 15.38 -14.76
C ASP A 98 -13.43 15.01 -15.35
N LYS A 99 -12.41 14.80 -14.50
CA LYS A 99 -11.13 14.25 -14.98
C LYS A 99 -10.69 13.04 -14.15
N PRO A 100 -10.58 11.84 -14.75
CA PRO A 100 -10.01 10.68 -14.07
C PRO A 100 -8.56 10.98 -13.70
N THR A 101 -8.19 10.66 -12.46
CA THR A 101 -6.81 10.54 -12.00
C THR A 101 -5.97 9.76 -13.01
N PRO A 102 -4.75 10.18 -13.39
CA PRO A 102 -3.88 9.36 -14.21
C PRO A 102 -3.53 8.09 -13.42
N GLN A 103 -4.17 6.98 -13.79
CA GLN A 103 -3.62 5.66 -13.53
C GLN A 103 -2.36 5.52 -14.39
N PRO A 104 -1.27 4.91 -13.90
CA PRO A 104 -0.20 4.46 -14.78
C PRO A 104 -0.82 3.49 -15.80
N GLU A 105 -0.84 3.88 -17.08
CA GLU A 105 -1.34 3.04 -18.17
C GLU A 105 -0.54 1.71 -18.20
N GLU A 106 -1.19 0.62 -17.77
CA GLU A 106 -0.75 -0.72 -18.15
C GLU A 106 -0.98 -0.87 -19.65
N LYS A 107 0.10 -0.91 -20.43
CA LYS A 107 0.06 -1.25 -21.85
C LYS A 107 -0.67 -2.59 -22.03
N PRO A 108 -1.63 -2.69 -22.98
CA PRO A 108 -2.24 -3.97 -23.31
C PRO A 108 -1.19 -4.91 -23.91
N VAL A 109 -0.96 -6.06 -23.25
CA VAL A 109 -0.25 -7.16 -23.89
C VAL A 109 -1.23 -7.83 -24.85
N GLU A 110 -0.97 -7.61 -26.13
CA GLU A 110 -1.63 -8.22 -27.28
C GLU A 110 -1.65 -9.76 -27.12
N GLN A 111 -2.85 -10.35 -27.13
CA GLN A 111 -3.04 -11.80 -27.23
C GLN A 111 -2.72 -12.25 -28.66
N PRO A 112 -1.84 -13.25 -28.88
CA PRO A 112 -1.83 -13.99 -30.12
C PRO A 112 -2.90 -15.08 -30.10
N LYS A 113 -3.66 -15.09 -31.21
CA LYS A 113 -4.76 -16.00 -31.55
C LYS A 113 -4.35 -17.47 -31.56
N GLU A 114 -5.34 -18.32 -31.27
CA GLU A 114 -5.32 -19.76 -31.47
C GLU A 114 -4.79 -20.17 -32.85
N ALA A 115 -3.93 -21.19 -32.86
CA ALA A 115 -3.71 -22.05 -34.02
C ALA A 115 -3.82 -23.51 -33.56
N SER A 116 -4.80 -24.20 -34.14
CA SER A 116 -4.99 -25.64 -34.01
C SER A 116 -3.77 -26.42 -34.51
N LYS A 117 -3.40 -27.52 -33.84
CA LYS A 117 -3.48 -28.92 -34.33
C LYS A 117 -2.47 -29.85 -33.61
N SER A 118 -2.90 -31.11 -33.52
CA SER A 118 -2.19 -32.39 -33.29
C SER A 118 -1.79 -32.80 -31.87
N GLU A 119 -2.57 -33.77 -31.37
CA GLU A 119 -2.16 -35.07 -30.83
C GLU A 119 -0.77 -35.21 -30.16
N SER A 120 -0.75 -35.60 -28.89
CA SER A 120 -0.32 -36.97 -28.53
C SER A 120 -0.63 -37.27 -27.06
N THR A 121 -1.27 -38.43 -26.86
CA THR A 121 -1.63 -39.05 -25.60
C THR A 121 -0.38 -39.57 -24.88
N THR A 122 -0.27 -39.40 -23.56
CA THR A 122 0.41 -40.38 -22.69
C THR A 122 -0.26 -40.39 -21.33
N ILE A 123 -0.99 -41.48 -21.06
CA ILE A 123 -1.55 -41.82 -19.76
C ILE A 123 -0.40 -42.38 -18.91
N VAL A 124 -0.17 -41.83 -17.72
CA VAL A 124 0.71 -42.45 -16.72
C VAL A 124 -0.18 -43.04 -15.63
N GLU A 125 -0.28 -44.37 -15.61
CA GLU A 125 -0.96 -45.14 -14.57
C GLU A 125 -0.27 -44.94 -13.21
N VAL A 126 -1.02 -44.46 -12.21
CA VAL A 126 -0.58 -44.52 -10.81
C VAL A 126 -1.06 -45.84 -10.23
N LYS A 127 -0.14 -46.82 -10.12
CA LYS A 127 -0.36 -48.01 -9.29
C LYS A 127 -0.53 -47.58 -7.83
N ARG A 128 -1.72 -47.77 -7.29
CA ARG A 128 -1.96 -47.79 -5.84
C ARG A 128 -1.40 -49.12 -5.32
N ASN A 129 -0.32 -49.08 -4.56
CA ASN A 129 0.02 -50.23 -3.72
C ASN A 129 -0.89 -50.20 -2.50
N VAL A 130 -1.59 -51.33 -2.31
CA VAL A 130 -2.24 -51.75 -1.07
C VAL A 130 -1.17 -52.11 -0.06
#